data_AF-A0A238DPZ7-F1
#
_entry.id   AF-A0A238DPZ7-F1
#
_cell.length_a   1.000
_cell.length_b   1.000
_cell.length_c   1.000
_cell.angle_alpha   90.00
_cell.angle_beta   90.00
_cell.angle_gamma   90.00
#
_symmetry.space_group_name_H-M   'P 1'
#
loop_
_entity.id
_entity.type
_entity.pdbx_description
1 polymer ?
#
loop_
_entity_poly.entity_id
_entity_poly.type
_entity_poly.pdbx_seq_one_letter_code
_entity_poly.pdbx_strand_id
1 'polypeptide(L)'
;MQLPSRLAPVLAAVTALLLSTAPLAAHAGTLSLDLSTACIHDKAAARRSLNQVNPGLGVAYQITPDVGLSGGFYRNSFRRTSAYALAAWTPLHLALPAGLTVRLGLAGGLVSGYAHVSPVSPFAAAGLLTLRTTQGWGVNIVAVPNLATSSGFVGLQLVAPL
;
A
#
# COMPACT_ATOMS: atom_id res chain seq x y z
N MET A 1 -29.02 23.53 26.63
CA MET A 1 -28.86 22.24 25.94
C MET A 1 -27.44 21.76 26.20
N GLN A 2 -27.24 20.90 27.21
CA GLN A 2 -25.92 20.43 27.67
C GLN A 2 -25.49 19.22 26.83
N LEU A 3 -24.28 19.26 26.25
CA LEU A 3 -23.72 18.08 25.58
C LEU A 3 -23.43 16.97 26.61
N PRO A 4 -23.65 15.69 26.26
CA PRO A 4 -23.39 14.57 27.15
C PRO A 4 -21.88 14.42 27.44
N SER A 5 -21.54 14.40 28.73
CA SER A 5 -20.19 14.39 29.32
C SER A 5 -19.34 13.14 29.05
N ARG A 6 -19.79 12.22 28.19
CA ARG A 6 -19.06 10.98 27.84
C ARG A 6 -18.27 11.05 26.53
N LEU A 7 -18.38 12.13 25.77
CA LEU A 7 -17.64 12.32 24.51
C LEU A 7 -16.26 12.98 24.69
N ALA A 8 -16.02 13.61 25.84
CA ALA A 8 -14.77 14.33 26.12
C ALA A 8 -13.49 13.46 26.09
N PRO A 9 -13.45 12.22 26.64
CA PRO A 9 -12.22 11.42 26.63
C PRO A 9 -11.91 10.80 25.25
N VAL A 10 -12.93 10.54 24.43
CA VAL A 10 -12.76 10.02 23.06
C VAL A 10 -12.21 11.11 22.15
N LEU A 11 -12.69 12.34 22.30
CA LEU A 11 -12.19 13.48 21.53
C LEU A 11 -10.74 13.82 21.93
N ALA A 12 -10.40 13.75 23.22
CA ALA A 12 -9.05 14.00 23.71
C ALA A 12 -8.01 12.99 23.20
N ALA A 13 -8.37 11.70 23.05
CA ALA A 13 -7.49 10.68 22.49
C ALA A 13 -7.24 10.87 20.99
N VAL A 14 -8.24 11.35 20.23
CA VAL A 14 -8.10 11.69 18.80
C VAL A 14 -7.22 12.93 18.63
N THR A 15 -7.34 13.94 19.51
CA THR A 15 -6.49 15.13 19.46
C THR A 15 -5.04 14.84 19.87
N ALA A 16 -4.80 13.96 20.85
CA ALA A 16 -3.44 13.56 21.24
C ALA A 16 -2.70 12.78 20.15
N LEU A 17 -3.42 12.04 19.29
CA LEU A 17 -2.84 11.34 18.14
C LEU A 17 -2.46 12.29 16.99
N LEU A 18 -2.99 13.51 16.97
CA LEU A 18 -2.75 14.52 15.93
C LEU A 18 -1.56 15.46 16.24
N LEU A 19 -0.93 15.36 17.41
CA LEU A 19 0.12 16.29 17.87
C LEU A 19 1.53 15.68 17.98
N SER A 20 1.76 14.44 17.53
CA SER A 20 3.13 13.93 17.41
C SER A 20 3.78 14.43 16.11
N THR A 21 4.17 15.70 16.08
CA THR A 21 5.08 16.27 15.08
C THR A 21 6.53 15.90 15.39
N ALA A 22 6.78 14.64 15.74
CA ALA A 22 8.13 14.12 15.55
C ALA A 22 8.44 14.25 14.06
N PRO A 23 9.62 14.75 13.66
CA PRO A 23 10.01 14.68 12.26
C PRO A 23 10.03 13.21 11.90
N LEU A 24 8.96 12.75 11.26
CA LEU A 24 8.94 11.46 10.61
C LEU A 24 10.06 11.53 9.61
N ALA A 25 11.08 10.72 9.84
CA ALA A 25 12.22 10.56 8.95
C ALA A 25 11.75 9.81 7.69
N ALA A 26 10.79 10.38 6.98
CA ALA A 26 10.41 9.99 5.65
C ALA A 26 11.50 10.52 4.72
N HIS A 27 12.53 9.72 4.54
CA HIS A 27 13.69 10.08 3.73
C HIS A 27 13.29 10.08 2.26
N ALA A 28 13.02 11.28 1.74
CA ALA A 28 13.10 11.55 0.30
C ALA A 28 14.48 11.11 -0.23
N GLY A 29 14.52 10.61 -1.46
CA GLY A 29 15.74 10.12 -2.10
C GLY A 29 16.12 8.69 -1.77
N THR A 30 15.25 7.92 -1.11
CA THR A 30 15.52 6.50 -0.81
C THR A 30 15.06 5.57 -1.92
N LEU A 31 15.89 4.58 -2.23
CA LEU A 31 15.59 3.49 -3.15
C LEU A 31 15.41 2.19 -2.33
N SER A 32 14.41 1.39 -2.70
CA SER A 32 14.16 0.09 -2.07
C SER A 32 13.78 -0.97 -3.09
N LEU A 33 14.00 -2.23 -2.71
CA LEU A 33 13.40 -3.39 -3.37
C LEU A 33 12.04 -3.67 -2.76
N ASP A 34 11.07 -3.95 -3.63
CA ASP A 34 9.75 -4.44 -3.26
C ASP A 34 9.57 -5.88 -3.77
N LEU A 35 9.27 -6.79 -2.85
CA LEU A 35 9.01 -8.20 -3.13
C LEU A 35 7.53 -8.48 -2.94
N SER A 36 6.79 -8.62 -4.04
CA SER A 36 5.40 -9.08 -3.98
C SER A 36 5.38 -10.57 -3.60
N THR A 37 4.46 -10.97 -2.73
CA THR A 37 4.46 -12.33 -2.15
C THR A 37 3.14 -13.05 -2.38
N ALA A 38 2.10 -12.61 -1.69
CA ALA A 38 0.77 -13.17 -1.74
C ALA A 38 -0.31 -12.08 -1.74
N CYS A 39 -1.49 -12.46 -2.16
CA CYS A 39 -2.72 -11.71 -2.00
C CYS A 39 -3.87 -12.61 -1.56
N ILE A 40 -4.92 -11.99 -1.05
CA ILE A 40 -6.21 -12.64 -0.81
C ILE A 40 -7.29 -11.84 -1.52
N HIS A 41 -8.04 -12.49 -2.41
CA HIS A 41 -9.16 -11.86 -3.10
C HIS A 41 -10.38 -11.75 -2.17
N ASP A 42 -11.17 -10.69 -2.31
CA ASP A 42 -12.30 -10.46 -1.41
C ASP A 42 -13.46 -11.45 -1.64
N LYS A 43 -13.80 -11.73 -2.90
CA LYS A 43 -14.93 -12.62 -3.24
C LYS A 43 -14.53 -14.09 -3.09
N ALA A 44 -15.36 -14.89 -2.43
CA ALA A 44 -15.08 -16.31 -2.21
C ALA A 44 -14.89 -17.13 -3.51
N ALA A 45 -15.63 -16.78 -4.58
CA ALA A 45 -15.44 -17.40 -5.89
C ALA A 45 -14.05 -17.09 -6.47
N ALA A 46 -13.64 -15.82 -6.38
CA ALA A 46 -12.31 -15.37 -6.82
C ALA A 46 -11.18 -15.99 -5.99
N ARG A 47 -11.37 -16.22 -4.69
CA ARG A 47 -10.39 -16.94 -3.85
C ARG A 47 -10.08 -18.34 -4.36
N ARG A 48 -11.08 -19.02 -4.93
CA ARG A 48 -10.95 -20.39 -5.43
C ARG A 48 -10.41 -20.46 -6.86
N SER A 49 -10.73 -19.49 -7.71
CA SER A 49 -10.35 -19.53 -9.13
C SER A 49 -9.11 -18.71 -9.48
N LEU A 50 -8.87 -17.60 -8.77
CA LEU A 50 -7.76 -16.69 -9.05
C LEU A 50 -6.51 -17.05 -8.23
N ASN A 51 -5.37 -16.66 -8.79
CA ASN A 51 -4.08 -16.85 -8.17
C ASN A 51 -3.94 -15.99 -6.89
N GLN A 52 -3.66 -16.62 -5.76
CA GLN A 52 -3.39 -15.93 -4.48
C GLN A 52 -1.90 -15.74 -4.21
N VAL A 53 -1.03 -16.38 -4.99
CA VAL A 53 0.42 -16.32 -4.82
C VAL A 53 0.97 -15.46 -5.95
N ASN A 54 1.30 -14.21 -5.68
CA ASN A 54 1.66 -13.21 -6.67
C ASN A 54 3.14 -12.78 -6.55
N PRO A 55 4.11 -13.72 -6.65
CA PRO A 55 5.52 -13.42 -6.50
C PRO A 55 5.93 -12.38 -7.53
N GLY A 56 6.72 -11.42 -7.09
CA GLY A 56 7.20 -10.34 -7.93
C GLY A 56 8.38 -9.61 -7.33
N LEU A 57 9.10 -8.91 -8.19
CA LEU A 57 10.24 -8.08 -7.85
C LEU A 57 10.04 -6.71 -8.49
N GLY A 58 10.26 -5.68 -7.71
CA GLY A 58 10.26 -4.31 -8.19
C GLY A 58 11.22 -3.44 -7.39
N VAL A 59 11.30 -2.19 -7.83
CA VAL A 59 12.01 -1.10 -7.16
C VAL A 59 11.02 -0.01 -6.82
N ALA A 60 11.23 0.65 -5.69
CA ALA A 60 10.50 1.84 -5.30
C ALA A 60 11.48 2.98 -4.98
N TYR A 61 11.11 4.18 -5.36
CA TYR A 61 11.85 5.41 -5.10
C TYR A 61 10.95 6.42 -4.38
N GLN A 62 11.39 6.87 -3.21
CA GLN A 62 10.67 7.87 -2.43
C GLN A 62 11.09 9.27 -2.89
N ILE A 63 10.20 10.00 -3.56
CA ILE A 63 10.50 11.35 -4.11
C ILE A 63 10.44 12.40 -3.01
N THR A 64 9.36 12.38 -2.23
CA THR A 64 9.12 13.28 -1.08
C THR A 64 8.72 12.45 0.13
N PRO A 65 8.59 13.02 1.33
CA PRO A 65 8.01 12.32 2.48
C PRO A 65 6.67 11.62 2.21
N ASP A 66 5.87 12.07 1.25
CA ASP A 66 4.52 11.56 0.99
C ASP A 66 4.40 10.83 -0.34
N VAL A 67 5.25 11.16 -1.32
CA VAL A 67 5.12 10.72 -2.71
C VAL A 67 6.25 9.76 -3.08
N GLY A 68 5.89 8.62 -3.65
CA GLY A 68 6.84 7.63 -4.18
C GLY A 68 6.42 7.09 -5.54
N LEU A 69 7.38 6.55 -6.28
CA LEU A 69 7.15 5.80 -7.51
C LEU A 69 7.64 4.38 -7.33
N SER A 70 7.01 3.42 -7.99
CA SER A 70 7.48 2.04 -8.02
C SER A 70 7.23 1.40 -9.37
N GLY A 71 8.06 0.42 -9.71
CA GLY A 71 7.91 -0.35 -10.94
C GLY A 71 8.57 -1.72 -10.82
N GLY A 72 8.04 -2.69 -11.55
CA GLY A 72 8.54 -4.06 -11.47
C GLY A 72 7.66 -5.06 -12.20
N PHE A 73 7.85 -6.33 -11.86
CA PHE A 73 7.13 -7.46 -12.43
C PHE A 73 6.56 -8.37 -11.35
N TYR A 74 5.41 -8.97 -11.60
CA TYR A 74 4.78 -9.94 -10.70
C TYR A 74 3.93 -10.96 -11.45
N ARG A 75 3.58 -12.06 -10.77
CA ARG A 75 2.61 -13.04 -11.24
C ARG A 75 1.19 -12.60 -10.87
N ASN A 76 0.37 -12.28 -11.86
CA ASN A 76 -0.94 -11.69 -11.64
C ASN A 76 -2.05 -12.72 -11.28
N SER A 77 -3.28 -12.25 -11.06
CA SER A 77 -4.44 -13.08 -10.67
C SER A 77 -4.80 -14.16 -11.70
N PHE A 78 -4.46 -13.93 -12.99
CA PHE A 78 -4.62 -14.88 -14.10
C PHE A 78 -3.38 -15.74 -14.34
N ARG A 79 -2.43 -15.76 -13.39
CA ARG A 79 -1.18 -16.53 -13.47
C ARG A 79 -0.32 -16.11 -14.67
N ARG A 80 -0.35 -14.84 -15.06
CA ARG A 80 0.51 -14.28 -16.11
C ARG A 80 1.58 -13.38 -15.49
N THR A 81 2.74 -13.30 -16.12
CA THR A 81 3.74 -12.29 -15.75
C THR A 81 3.23 -10.92 -16.22
N SER A 82 3.16 -9.97 -15.29
CA SER A 82 2.68 -8.61 -15.51
C SER A 82 3.74 -7.62 -15.07
N ALA A 83 3.88 -6.54 -15.83
CA ALA A 83 4.65 -5.36 -15.45
C ALA A 83 3.73 -4.35 -14.74
N TYR A 84 4.30 -3.52 -13.88
CA TYR A 84 3.59 -2.39 -13.28
C TYR A 84 4.47 -1.15 -13.20
N ALA A 85 3.80 0.01 -13.19
CA ALA A 85 4.36 1.29 -12.82
C ALA A 85 3.31 2.05 -11.99
N LEU A 86 3.63 2.38 -10.74
CA LEU A 86 2.69 2.97 -9.78
C LEU A 86 3.27 4.22 -9.13
N ALA A 87 2.41 5.20 -8.89
CA ALA A 87 2.65 6.29 -7.96
C ALA A 87 1.91 6.04 -6.65
N ALA A 88 2.55 6.37 -5.54
CA ALA A 88 1.99 6.30 -4.20
C ALA A 88 1.93 7.70 -3.59
N TRP A 89 0.83 8.01 -2.92
CA TRP A 89 0.66 9.22 -2.11
C TRP A 89 0.18 8.80 -0.72
N THR A 90 1.02 9.04 0.30
CA THR A 90 0.84 8.55 1.68
C THR A 90 0.98 9.68 2.69
N PRO A 91 0.01 10.60 2.75
CA PRO A 91 0.10 11.82 3.56
C PRO A 91 -0.14 11.60 5.05
N LEU A 92 -0.63 10.42 5.45
CA LEU A 92 -0.89 10.10 6.85
C LEU A 92 0.29 9.31 7.40
N HIS A 93 0.88 9.79 8.49
CA HIS A 93 2.07 9.23 9.09
C HIS A 93 1.87 9.05 10.59
N LEU A 94 2.33 7.90 11.10
CA LEU A 94 2.31 7.59 12.52
C LEU A 94 3.65 6.98 12.91
N ALA A 95 4.37 7.66 13.79
CA ALA A 95 5.52 7.10 14.46
C ALA A 95 5.05 6.14 15.56
N LEU A 96 5.57 4.92 15.53
CA LEU A 96 5.32 3.88 16.53
C LEU A 96 6.58 3.69 17.40
N PRO A 97 6.44 3.08 18.59
CA PRO A 97 7.59 2.66 19.38
C PRO A 97 8.56 1.75 18.59
N ALA A 98 9.79 1.61 19.09
CA ALA A 98 10.86 0.82 18.46
C ALA A 98 11.33 1.33 17.07
N GLY A 99 11.11 2.62 16.77
CA GLY A 99 11.59 3.22 15.52
C GLY A 99 10.78 2.78 14.29
N LEU A 100 9.55 2.33 14.49
CA LEU A 100 8.64 1.96 13.41
C LEU A 100 7.86 3.18 12.92
N THR A 101 7.62 3.23 11.61
CA THR A 101 6.81 4.25 10.95
C THR A 101 5.72 3.58 10.14
N VAL A 102 4.47 3.95 10.40
CA VAL A 102 3.32 3.58 9.57
C VAL A 102 2.96 4.77 8.69
N ARG A 103 2.73 4.52 7.40
CA ARG A 103 2.17 5.51 6.48
C ARG A 103 0.94 4.95 5.79
N LEU A 104 -0.08 5.78 5.62
CA LEU A 104 -1.34 5.41 4.98
C LEU A 104 -1.68 6.38 3.85
N GLY A 105 -2.18 5.83 2.75
CA GLY A 105 -2.72 6.62 1.64
C GLY A 105 -3.17 5.75 0.49
N LEU A 106 -2.87 6.19 -0.73
CA LEU A 106 -3.37 5.61 -1.97
C LEU A 106 -2.22 5.30 -2.93
N ALA A 107 -2.46 4.38 -3.86
CA ALA A 107 -1.57 4.15 -4.98
C ALA A 107 -2.34 3.92 -6.28
N GLY A 108 -1.77 4.33 -7.40
CA GLY A 108 -2.38 4.15 -8.71
C GLY A 108 -1.37 4.23 -9.83
N GLY A 109 -1.75 3.74 -11.01
CA GLY A 109 -0.88 3.74 -12.17
C GLY A 109 -1.32 2.73 -13.21
N LEU A 110 -0.35 1.99 -13.75
CA LEU A 110 -0.53 1.13 -14.91
C LEU A 110 -0.03 -0.28 -14.63
N VAL A 111 -0.77 -1.28 -15.11
CA VAL A 111 -0.41 -2.70 -15.04
C VAL A 111 -0.64 -3.38 -16.38
N SER A 112 0.16 -4.40 -16.73
CA SER A 112 -0.04 -5.18 -17.96
C SER A 112 -0.71 -6.54 -17.71
N GLY A 113 -1.15 -7.22 -18.78
CA GLY A 113 -1.57 -8.62 -18.72
C GLY A 113 -3.01 -8.90 -18.24
N TYR A 114 -3.84 -7.84 -18.08
CA TYR A 114 -5.23 -7.93 -17.65
C TYR A 114 -6.27 -7.71 -18.77
N ALA A 115 -5.92 -7.02 -19.85
CA ALA A 115 -6.78 -6.86 -21.01
C ALA A 115 -6.30 -7.74 -22.17
N HIS A 116 -7.26 -8.28 -22.94
CA HIS A 116 -6.98 -9.02 -24.17
C HIS A 116 -6.70 -8.09 -25.36
N VAL A 117 -7.19 -6.85 -25.31
CA VAL A 117 -7.14 -5.87 -26.40
C VAL A 117 -6.17 -4.71 -26.16
N SER A 118 -5.75 -4.49 -24.91
CA SER A 118 -4.76 -3.45 -24.56
C SER A 118 -3.61 -4.08 -23.80
N PRO A 119 -2.34 -3.78 -24.13
CA PRO A 119 -1.20 -4.31 -23.40
C PRO A 119 -1.15 -3.80 -21.96
N VAL A 120 -1.81 -2.67 -21.66
CA VAL A 120 -1.77 -1.98 -20.37
C VAL A 120 -3.20 -1.64 -19.91
N SER A 121 -3.43 -1.72 -18.61
CA SER A 121 -4.70 -1.40 -17.94
C SER A 121 -4.44 -0.45 -16.77
N PRO A 122 -5.36 0.49 -16.51
CA PRO A 122 -5.26 1.33 -15.32
C PRO A 122 -5.38 0.48 -14.05
N PHE A 123 -4.63 0.86 -13.03
CA PHE A 123 -4.66 0.28 -11.70
C PHE A 123 -4.91 1.38 -10.67
N ALA A 124 -5.80 1.11 -9.73
CA ALA A 124 -6.06 1.97 -8.59
C ALA A 124 -6.18 1.09 -7.34
N ALA A 125 -5.25 1.25 -6.41
CA ALA A 125 -5.39 0.74 -5.06
C ALA A 125 -6.08 1.80 -4.20
N ALA A 126 -7.23 1.44 -3.62
CA ALA A 126 -7.96 2.32 -2.73
C ALA A 126 -7.33 2.44 -1.34
N GLY A 127 -6.30 1.64 -1.04
CA GLY A 127 -5.52 1.77 0.18
C GLY A 127 -4.10 1.25 0.02
N LEU A 128 -3.15 2.01 0.54
CA LEU A 128 -1.76 1.61 0.73
C LEU A 128 -1.38 1.89 2.17
N LEU A 129 -1.05 0.84 2.92
CA LEU A 129 -0.40 0.94 4.22
C LEU A 129 1.04 0.49 4.08
N THR A 130 1.97 1.32 4.53
CA THR A 130 3.39 0.97 4.61
C THR A 130 3.81 0.95 6.07
N LEU A 131 4.60 -0.04 6.44
CA LEU A 131 5.28 -0.12 7.73
C LEU A 131 6.79 -0.18 7.43
N ARG A 132 7.58 0.67 8.09
CA ARG A 132 9.04 0.75 7.89
C ARG A 132 9.78 0.86 9.20
N THR A 133 10.97 0.28 9.28
CA THR A 133 11.98 0.57 10.32
C THR A 133 12.78 1.82 9.94
N THR A 134 13.57 2.36 10.88
CA THR A 134 14.49 3.48 10.61
C THR A 134 15.56 3.13 9.56
N GLN A 135 15.88 1.85 9.38
CA GLN A 135 16.83 1.36 8.38
C GLN A 135 16.16 1.10 7.01
N GLY A 136 14.84 1.27 6.87
CA GLY A 136 14.13 1.12 5.60
C GLY A 136 13.57 -0.27 5.31
N TRP A 137 13.80 -1.26 6.18
CA TRP A 137 13.13 -2.56 6.07
C TRP A 137 11.64 -2.43 6.36
N GLY A 138 10.80 -3.25 5.72
CA GLY A 138 9.39 -3.22 6.07
C GLY A 138 8.46 -4.04 5.20
N VAL A 139 7.18 -3.65 5.24
CA VAL A 139 6.10 -4.28 4.48
C VAL A 139 5.15 -3.26 3.91
N ASN A 140 4.52 -3.59 2.78
CA ASN A 140 3.38 -2.88 2.24
C ASN A 140 2.15 -3.78 2.25
N ILE A 141 1.00 -3.21 2.61
CA ILE A 141 -0.31 -3.80 2.44
C ILE A 141 -1.08 -2.95 1.44
N VAL A 142 -1.47 -3.58 0.33
CA VAL A 142 -2.18 -2.92 -0.77
C VAL A 142 -3.61 -3.44 -0.78
N ALA A 143 -4.59 -2.55 -0.70
CA ALA A 143 -6.01 -2.89 -0.76
C ALA A 143 -6.62 -2.34 -2.05
N VAL A 144 -7.21 -3.23 -2.84
CA VAL A 144 -7.97 -2.91 -4.05
C VAL A 144 -9.43 -3.29 -3.80
N PRO A 145 -10.38 -2.38 -3.95
CA PRO A 145 -11.77 -2.65 -3.66
C PRO A 145 -12.41 -3.51 -4.75
N ASN A 146 -13.55 -4.12 -4.42
CA ASN A 146 -14.39 -4.75 -5.43
C ASN A 146 -14.94 -3.70 -6.39
N LEU A 147 -14.85 -3.98 -7.68
CA LEU A 147 -15.56 -3.24 -8.72
C LEU A 147 -16.77 -4.08 -9.19
N ALA A 148 -17.72 -3.45 -9.89
CA ALA A 148 -18.92 -4.14 -10.39
C ALA A 148 -18.59 -5.43 -11.15
N THR A 149 -17.50 -5.42 -11.93
CA THR A 149 -17.09 -6.51 -12.82
C THR A 149 -15.85 -7.27 -12.35
N SER A 150 -15.24 -6.91 -11.22
CA SER A 150 -13.97 -7.51 -10.76
C SER A 150 -13.98 -7.80 -9.25
N SER A 151 -13.12 -8.72 -8.80
CA SER A 151 -12.86 -8.93 -7.38
C SER A 151 -11.73 -8.02 -6.93
N GLY A 152 -11.94 -7.34 -5.81
CA GLY A 152 -10.88 -6.70 -5.04
C GLY A 152 -9.96 -7.74 -4.40
N PHE A 153 -8.88 -7.25 -3.80
CA PHE A 153 -7.92 -8.06 -3.06
C PHE A 153 -7.14 -7.22 -2.04
N VAL A 154 -6.54 -7.92 -1.07
CA VAL A 154 -5.48 -7.40 -0.19
C VAL A 154 -4.17 -8.11 -0.53
N GLY A 155 -3.14 -7.36 -0.88
CA GLY A 155 -1.82 -7.85 -1.25
C GLY A 155 -0.75 -7.50 -0.21
N LEU A 156 0.27 -8.34 -0.10
CA LEU A 156 1.43 -8.16 0.78
C LEU A 156 2.72 -8.05 -0.04
N GLN A 157 3.52 -7.03 0.28
CA GLN A 157 4.88 -6.90 -0.22
C GLN A 157 5.86 -6.79 0.96
N LEU A 158 7.04 -7.39 0.80
CA LEU A 158 8.19 -7.17 1.67
C LEU A 158 9.08 -6.10 1.06
N VAL A 159 9.74 -5.31 1.90
CA VAL A 159 10.56 -4.18 1.45
C VAL A 159 11.94 -4.24 2.09
N ALA A 160 12.96 -4.07 1.25
CA ALA A 160 14.35 -4.01 1.67
C ALA A 160 15.01 -2.73 1.14
N PRO A 161 15.77 -2.00 1.97
CA PRO A 161 16.54 -0.83 1.49
C PRO A 161 17.62 -1.27 0.50
N LEU A 162 17.95 -0.39 -0.46
CA LEU A 162 19.10 -0.54 -1.37
C LEU A 162 20.26 0.36 -0.97
#